data_AF-X1B2J4-F1
#
_entry.id   AF-X1B2J4-F1
#
_cell.length_a   1.000
_cell.length_b   1.000
_cell.length_c   1.000
_cell.angle_alpha   90.00
_cell.angle_beta   90.00
_cell.angle_gamma   90.00
#
_symmetry.space_group_name_H-M   'P 1'
#
loop_
_entity.id
_entity.type
_entity.pdbx_description
1 polymer ?
#
loop_
_entity_poly.entity_id
_entity_poly.type
_entity_poly.pdbx_seq_one_letter_code
_entity_poly.pdbx_strand_id
1 'polypeptide(L)'
;NLTLKKEEWYELINDAEKSVTLEENEVSVIYFRLRAKDIGRHSFTVKAIGSKMSDAIKREIEIVPDGKKFEYIVSDRLAGKITKSVYIPEESIDGSGKIFVRVFPGMVSQVVEGMESMLGMPFGCFEQTSSITYPNILILDYLRGIKKITPEIEMKAEQYINVGYQRLLAYEVTGGGFEWFGNAPANRLLTAYGLMEFYDMAEVFETDPNIVPRTQRWLINQQNKDGSWSPDKSYCHQESWNRIQKNRTLPTAYILWSLAETGYKGKELKKAAAYVEDNLGKEEDAYILAICANAFVTYEPDGKTTEKIIKRLIDKRIEEK
;
A
#
# COMPACT_ATOMS: atom_id res chain seq x y z
N ASN A 1 -5.57 -16.65 -44.72
CA ASN A 1 -4.15 -16.57 -44.31
C ASN A 1 -3.97 -15.52 -43.23
N LEU A 2 -3.24 -15.86 -42.18
CA LEU A 2 -2.77 -14.93 -41.16
C LEU A 2 -1.29 -14.67 -41.40
N THR A 3 -0.90 -13.40 -41.44
CA THR A 3 0.49 -12.99 -41.66
C THR A 3 0.92 -12.04 -40.56
N LEU A 4 2.01 -12.39 -39.86
CA LEU A 4 2.68 -11.47 -38.96
C LEU A 4 3.69 -10.63 -39.75
N LYS A 5 3.55 -9.30 -39.67
CA LYS A 5 4.48 -8.37 -40.32
C LYS A 5 5.85 -8.46 -39.65
N LYS A 6 6.88 -8.85 -40.41
CA LYS A 6 8.28 -8.87 -39.95
C LYS A 6 8.75 -7.48 -39.53
N GLU A 7 9.38 -7.39 -38.38
CA GLU A 7 10.03 -6.18 -37.85
C GLU A 7 11.44 -6.54 -37.32
N GLU A 8 12.28 -5.55 -37.05
CA GLU A 8 13.69 -5.76 -36.72
C GLU A 8 13.93 -6.18 -35.27
N TRP A 9 13.05 -5.75 -34.36
CA TRP A 9 13.18 -5.95 -32.91
C TRP A 9 12.97 -7.39 -32.44
N TYR A 10 12.56 -8.30 -33.33
CA TYR A 10 12.37 -9.71 -33.00
C TYR A 10 12.89 -10.67 -34.08
N GLU A 11 13.18 -11.89 -33.64
CA GLU A 11 13.37 -13.06 -34.49
C GLU A 11 12.09 -13.90 -34.45
N LEU A 12 11.59 -14.31 -35.62
CA LEU A 12 10.47 -15.23 -35.69
C LEU A 12 10.99 -16.67 -35.62
N ILE A 13 10.48 -17.44 -34.67
CA ILE A 13 10.90 -18.84 -34.42
C ILE A 13 10.12 -19.82 -35.31
N ASN A 14 8.90 -19.46 -35.72
CA ASN A 14 8.06 -20.28 -36.59
C ASN A 14 7.63 -19.52 -37.86
N ASP A 15 6.68 -20.06 -38.63
CA ASP A 15 6.28 -19.43 -39.90
C ASP A 15 5.57 -18.08 -39.69
N ALA A 16 5.93 -17.09 -40.52
CA ALA A 16 5.33 -15.75 -40.52
C ALA A 16 3.92 -15.74 -41.12
N GLU A 17 3.61 -16.77 -41.91
CA GLU A 17 2.32 -16.95 -42.54
C GLU A 17 1.73 -18.30 -42.13
N LYS A 18 0.45 -18.29 -41.76
CA LYS A 18 -0.30 -19.49 -41.37
C LYS A 18 -1.67 -19.47 -42.02
N SER A 19 -2.01 -20.57 -42.68
CA SER A 19 -3.34 -20.78 -43.23
C SER A 19 -4.21 -21.51 -42.21
N VAL A 20 -5.43 -21.03 -42.01
CA VAL A 20 -6.44 -21.65 -41.14
C VAL A 20 -7.74 -21.70 -41.92
N THR A 21 -8.43 -22.84 -41.86
CA THR A 21 -9.79 -23.01 -42.36
C THR A 21 -10.70 -22.97 -41.13
N LEU A 22 -11.78 -22.19 -41.20
CA LEU A 22 -12.75 -22.03 -40.12
C LEU A 22 -14.15 -22.28 -40.68
N GLU A 23 -14.95 -23.01 -39.93
CA GLU A 23 -16.38 -23.16 -40.18
C GLU A 23 -17.16 -21.91 -39.73
N GLU A 24 -18.43 -21.82 -40.12
CA GLU A 24 -19.30 -20.72 -39.69
C GLU A 24 -19.43 -20.67 -38.16
N ASN A 25 -19.21 -19.50 -37.56
CA ASN A 25 -19.17 -19.27 -36.11
C ASN A 25 -18.05 -19.99 -35.34
N GLU A 26 -17.06 -20.57 -36.03
CA GLU A 26 -15.88 -21.15 -35.39
C GLU A 26 -14.87 -20.05 -34.98
N VAL A 27 -14.30 -20.19 -33.78
CA VAL A 27 -13.20 -19.35 -33.29
C VAL A 27 -11.98 -20.23 -33.06
N SER A 28 -10.85 -19.84 -33.64
CA SER A 28 -9.57 -20.53 -33.47
C SER A 28 -8.46 -19.57 -33.05
N VAL A 29 -7.43 -20.11 -32.40
CA VAL A 29 -6.28 -19.36 -31.90
C VAL A 29 -5.02 -19.86 -32.58
N ILE A 30 -4.30 -18.93 -33.22
CA ILE A 30 -3.05 -19.22 -33.93
C ILE A 30 -1.90 -18.51 -33.24
N TYR A 31 -0.86 -19.27 -32.90
CA TYR A 31 0.30 -18.76 -32.15
C TYR A 31 1.49 -18.46 -33.07
N PHE A 32 2.06 -17.26 -32.96
CA PHE A 32 3.37 -16.91 -33.50
C PHE A 32 4.39 -16.93 -32.36
N ARG A 33 5.53 -17.59 -32.56
CA ARG A 33 6.59 -17.68 -31.54
C ARG A 33 7.71 -16.72 -31.92
N LEU A 34 8.05 -15.82 -31.01
CA LEU A 34 8.99 -14.72 -31.22
C LEU A 34 10.10 -14.80 -30.18
N ARG A 35 11.32 -14.41 -30.56
CA ARG A 35 12.41 -14.08 -29.64
C ARG A 35 12.69 -12.58 -29.77
N ALA A 36 12.48 -11.82 -28.70
CA ALA A 36 12.81 -10.41 -28.68
C ALA A 36 14.33 -10.21 -28.76
N LYS A 37 14.76 -9.20 -29.51
CA LYS A 37 16.16 -8.78 -29.66
C LYS A 37 16.43 -7.45 -28.95
N ASP A 38 15.47 -6.54 -29.05
CA ASP A 38 15.62 -5.17 -28.54
C ASP A 38 14.67 -4.90 -27.38
N ILE A 39 15.17 -4.20 -26.38
CA ILE A 39 14.40 -3.66 -25.25
C ILE A 39 13.60 -2.45 -25.72
N GLY A 40 12.47 -2.17 -25.06
CA GLY A 40 11.68 -0.96 -25.26
C GLY A 40 10.27 -1.22 -25.78
N ARG A 41 9.58 -0.14 -26.16
CA ARG A 41 8.22 -0.21 -26.71
C ARG A 41 8.28 -0.43 -28.19
N HIS A 42 7.65 -1.52 -28.62
CA HIS A 42 7.56 -1.93 -30.00
C HIS A 42 6.11 -2.21 -30.35
N SER A 43 5.84 -2.40 -31.64
CA SER A 43 4.52 -2.84 -32.09
C SER A 43 4.62 -4.14 -32.84
N PHE A 44 3.54 -4.92 -32.86
CA PHE A 44 3.40 -5.99 -33.83
C PHE A 44 2.09 -5.82 -34.59
N THR A 45 2.12 -6.20 -35.87
CA THR A 45 0.95 -6.11 -36.75
C THR A 45 0.64 -7.49 -37.32
N VAL A 46 -0.57 -7.99 -37.05
CA VAL A 46 -1.09 -9.23 -37.65
C VAL A 46 -2.14 -8.86 -38.69
N LYS A 47 -2.03 -9.44 -39.89
CA LYS A 47 -3.00 -9.29 -40.96
C LYS A 47 -3.75 -10.60 -41.15
N ALA A 48 -5.07 -10.54 -41.30
CA ALA A 48 -5.92 -11.64 -41.71
C ALA A 48 -6.42 -11.36 -43.13
N ILE A 49 -6.17 -12.28 -44.07
CA ILE A 49 -6.62 -12.18 -45.46
C ILE A 49 -7.48 -13.41 -45.76
N GLY A 50 -8.78 -13.22 -45.91
CA GLY A 50 -9.74 -14.21 -46.37
C GLY A 50 -9.96 -14.14 -47.88
N SER A 51 -10.85 -14.97 -48.40
CA SER A 51 -11.16 -15.02 -49.84
C SER A 51 -11.88 -13.77 -50.36
N LYS A 52 -12.60 -13.03 -49.49
CA LYS A 52 -13.39 -11.84 -49.85
C LYS A 52 -13.01 -10.58 -49.08
N MET A 53 -12.41 -10.72 -47.91
CA MET A 53 -12.15 -9.61 -46.98
C MET A 53 -10.78 -9.77 -46.34
N SER A 54 -10.22 -8.65 -45.87
CA SER A 54 -9.00 -8.63 -45.07
C SER A 54 -9.14 -7.67 -43.90
N ASP A 55 -8.46 -7.97 -42.81
CA ASP A 55 -8.38 -7.13 -41.61
C ASP A 55 -6.94 -7.09 -41.07
N ALA A 56 -6.61 -6.11 -40.24
CA ALA A 56 -5.30 -6.00 -39.60
C ALA A 56 -5.39 -5.38 -38.20
N ILE A 57 -4.67 -5.98 -37.26
CA ILE A 57 -4.57 -5.50 -35.88
C ILE A 57 -3.11 -5.12 -35.60
N LYS A 58 -2.92 -3.92 -35.05
CA LYS A 58 -1.64 -3.44 -34.51
C LYS A 58 -1.76 -3.29 -32.99
N ARG A 59 -0.84 -3.89 -32.25
CA ARG A 59 -0.74 -3.78 -30.78
C ARG A 59 0.66 -3.33 -30.38
N GLU A 60 0.74 -2.56 -29.30
CA GLU A 60 1.99 -2.17 -28.65
C GLU A 60 2.38 -3.22 -27.60
N ILE A 61 3.67 -3.47 -27.46
CA ILE A 61 4.26 -4.34 -26.44
C ILE A 61 5.51 -3.67 -25.87
N GLU A 62 5.71 -3.76 -24.56
CA GLU A 62 6.95 -3.34 -23.91
C GLU A 62 7.82 -4.56 -23.61
N ILE A 63 9.01 -4.60 -24.21
CA ILE A 63 10.05 -5.58 -23.90
C ILE A 63 10.92 -4.99 -22.79
N VAL A 64 10.92 -5.65 -21.64
CA VAL A 64 11.74 -5.25 -20.49
C VAL A 64 13.06 -6.03 -20.46
N PRO A 65 14.14 -5.46 -19.90
CA PRO A 65 15.41 -6.17 -19.76
C PRO A 65 15.29 -7.41 -18.88
N ASP A 66 16.00 -8.48 -19.24
CA ASP A 66 16.09 -9.71 -18.44
C ASP A 66 17.18 -9.56 -17.36
N GLY A 67 16.84 -8.88 -16.27
CA GLY A 67 17.77 -8.62 -15.17
C GLY A 67 17.11 -7.98 -13.95
N LYS A 68 17.91 -7.69 -12.93
CA LYS A 68 17.44 -6.98 -11.73
C LYS A 68 17.56 -5.48 -11.93
N LYS A 69 16.46 -4.75 -11.71
CA LYS A 69 16.45 -3.28 -11.74
C LYS A 69 17.20 -2.72 -10.53
N PHE A 70 18.13 -1.80 -10.78
CA PHE A 70 18.77 -0.97 -9.75
C PHE A 70 18.39 0.48 -9.99
N GLU A 71 18.04 1.20 -8.92
CA GLU A 71 17.72 2.62 -8.94
C GLU A 71 18.67 3.36 -8.01
N TYR A 72 19.30 4.42 -8.53
CA TYR A 72 20.15 5.32 -7.77
C TYR A 72 19.54 6.71 -7.78
N ILE A 73 19.32 7.28 -6.59
CA ILE A 73 18.68 8.58 -6.42
C ILE A 73 19.72 9.58 -5.91
N VAL A 74 19.86 10.70 -6.63
CA VAL A 74 20.69 11.83 -6.22
C VAL A 74 19.77 13.05 -6.09
N SER A 75 19.64 13.57 -4.88
CA SER A 75 18.81 14.75 -4.57
C SER A 75 19.69 15.93 -4.17
N ASP A 76 19.33 17.14 -4.60
CA ASP A 76 20.03 18.38 -4.22
C ASP A 76 19.08 19.59 -4.28
N ARG A 77 19.48 20.70 -3.64
CA ARG A 77 18.79 21.99 -3.71
C ARG A 77 19.54 22.93 -4.64
N LEU A 78 18.88 23.40 -5.69
CA LEU A 78 19.43 24.37 -6.64
C LEU A 78 19.64 25.74 -5.96
N ALA A 79 20.89 26.07 -5.65
CA ALA A 79 21.31 27.42 -5.23
C ALA A 79 22.14 28.14 -6.32
N GLY A 80 22.30 27.52 -7.48
CA GLY A 80 23.15 27.98 -8.58
C GLY A 80 23.42 26.84 -9.57
N LYS A 81 24.54 26.89 -10.29
CA LYS A 81 24.98 25.80 -11.18
C LYS A 81 25.45 24.60 -10.34
N ILE A 82 24.82 23.46 -10.53
CA ILE A 82 25.21 22.19 -9.91
C ILE A 82 25.77 21.23 -10.96
N THR A 83 26.64 20.32 -10.55
CA THR A 83 27.14 19.22 -11.38
C THR A 83 27.13 17.96 -10.53
N LYS A 84 26.53 16.89 -11.06
CA LYS A 84 26.42 15.58 -10.40
C LYS A 84 26.90 14.50 -11.35
N SER A 85 27.68 13.58 -10.82
CA SER A 85 28.09 12.37 -11.53
C SER A 85 27.08 11.27 -11.25
N VAL A 86 26.63 10.60 -12.31
CA VAL A 86 25.75 9.42 -12.22
C VAL A 86 26.62 8.19 -12.46
N TYR A 87 26.55 7.23 -11.55
CA TYR A 87 27.24 5.96 -11.69
C TYR A 87 26.36 4.98 -12.46
N ILE A 88 26.90 4.36 -13.51
CA ILE A 88 26.26 3.30 -14.27
C ILE A 88 27.09 2.03 -14.02
N PRO A 89 26.53 0.98 -13.39
CA PRO A 89 27.25 -0.27 -13.15
C PRO A 89 27.75 -0.90 -14.45
N GLU A 90 28.95 -1.50 -14.44
CA GLU A 90 29.51 -2.19 -15.61
C GLU A 90 28.65 -3.39 -16.06
N GLU A 91 27.94 -4.02 -15.14
CA GLU A 91 27.02 -5.14 -15.40
C GLU A 91 25.66 -4.69 -15.97
N SER A 92 25.51 -3.43 -16.35
CA SER A 92 24.25 -2.91 -16.93
C SER A 92 23.98 -3.55 -18.29
N ILE A 93 22.71 -3.92 -18.52
CA ILE A 93 22.26 -4.44 -19.82
C ILE A 93 22.20 -3.27 -20.82
N ASP A 94 22.76 -3.45 -22.00
CA ASP A 94 22.75 -2.42 -23.05
C ASP A 94 21.32 -1.96 -23.36
N GLY A 95 21.13 -0.63 -23.41
CA GLY A 95 19.82 -0.01 -23.64
C GLY A 95 18.84 -0.06 -22.46
N SER A 96 19.19 -0.67 -21.32
CA SER A 96 18.32 -0.69 -20.13
C SER A 96 18.38 0.59 -19.30
N GLY A 97 19.46 1.37 -19.43
CA GLY A 97 19.72 2.57 -18.66
C GLY A 97 18.73 3.70 -18.97
N LYS A 98 18.10 4.25 -17.94
CA LYS A 98 17.24 5.44 -18.05
C LYS A 98 17.69 6.46 -17.01
N ILE A 99 17.90 7.71 -17.43
CA ILE A 99 18.20 8.83 -16.53
C ILE A 99 17.02 9.79 -16.56
N PHE A 100 16.46 10.07 -15.40
CA PHE A 100 15.38 11.04 -15.23
C PHE A 100 15.90 12.22 -14.42
N VAL A 101 15.78 13.43 -14.97
CA VAL A 101 16.08 14.67 -14.25
C VAL A 101 14.75 15.35 -13.95
N ARG A 102 14.46 15.51 -12.66
CA ARG A 102 13.27 16.23 -12.18
C ARG A 102 13.71 17.49 -11.44
N VAL A 103 13.14 18.63 -11.82
CA VAL A 103 13.42 19.93 -11.21
C VAL A 103 12.14 20.48 -10.63
N PHE A 104 12.13 20.67 -9.32
CA PHE A 104 10.99 21.18 -8.59
C PHE A 104 11.19 22.66 -8.26
N PRO A 105 10.17 23.53 -8.46
CA PRO A 105 10.25 24.95 -8.08
C PRO A 105 10.27 25.17 -6.56
N GLY A 106 9.98 24.13 -5.76
CA GLY A 106 10.04 24.18 -4.31
C GLY A 106 9.64 22.84 -3.67
N MET A 107 9.90 22.70 -2.37
CA MET A 107 9.66 21.46 -1.61
C MET A 107 8.20 21.00 -1.69
N VAL A 108 7.23 21.93 -1.67
CA VAL A 108 5.81 21.58 -1.77
C VAL A 108 5.48 20.90 -3.10
N SER A 109 6.07 21.35 -4.21
CA SER A 109 5.84 20.73 -5.53
C SER A 109 6.39 19.32 -5.60
N GLN A 110 7.56 19.09 -4.98
CA GLN A 110 8.16 17.76 -4.88
C GLN A 110 7.29 16.83 -4.04
N VAL A 111 6.76 17.32 -2.92
CA VAL A 111 5.87 16.55 -2.05
C VAL A 111 4.59 16.21 -2.78
N VAL A 112 3.97 17.16 -3.48
CA VAL A 112 2.72 16.94 -4.24
C VAL A 112 2.92 15.90 -5.36
N GLU A 113 3.97 16.02 -6.19
CA GLU A 113 4.24 15.02 -7.24
C GLU A 113 4.59 13.65 -6.63
N GLY A 114 5.37 13.64 -5.55
CA GLY A 114 5.69 12.41 -4.81
C GLY A 114 4.42 11.70 -4.32
N MET A 115 3.50 12.46 -3.71
CA MET A 115 2.21 11.95 -3.25
C MET A 115 1.34 11.44 -4.39
N GLU A 116 1.26 12.14 -5.52
CA GLU A 116 0.54 11.65 -6.69
C GLU A 116 1.11 10.31 -7.20
N SER A 117 2.44 10.18 -7.23
CA SER A 117 3.11 8.94 -7.64
C SER A 117 2.91 7.77 -6.68
N MET A 118 2.56 8.07 -5.42
CA MET A 118 2.21 7.07 -4.41
C MET A 118 0.78 6.58 -4.53
N LEU A 119 -0.09 7.25 -5.31
CA LEU A 119 -1.45 6.76 -5.55
C LEU A 119 -1.41 5.40 -6.24
N GLY A 120 -1.92 4.38 -5.55
CA GLY A 120 -1.86 2.99 -5.99
C GLY A 120 -3.24 2.35 -6.10
N MET A 121 -3.41 1.48 -7.09
CA MET A 121 -4.61 0.64 -7.18
C MET A 121 -4.52 -0.51 -6.15
N PRO A 122 -5.50 -0.68 -5.24
CA PRO A 122 -5.44 -1.71 -4.21
C PRO A 122 -5.56 -3.13 -4.75
N PHE A 123 -4.83 -4.08 -4.16
CA PHE A 123 -4.86 -5.51 -4.49
C PHE A 123 -4.45 -6.39 -3.31
N GLY A 124 -4.56 -7.71 -3.47
CA GLY A 124 -4.04 -8.67 -2.49
C GLY A 124 -4.97 -8.90 -1.30
N CYS A 125 -4.42 -9.39 -0.18
CA CYS A 125 -5.14 -9.61 1.10
C CYS A 125 -5.48 -8.28 1.81
N PHE A 126 -6.11 -8.32 2.99
CA PHE A 126 -6.43 -7.13 3.78
C PHE A 126 -5.21 -6.23 3.98
N GLU A 127 -4.10 -6.77 4.48
CA GLU A 127 -2.90 -5.99 4.83
C GLU A 127 -2.32 -5.30 3.60
N GLN A 128 -2.27 -5.99 2.45
CA GLN A 128 -1.80 -5.42 1.19
C GLN A 128 -2.75 -4.37 0.64
N THR A 129 -4.06 -4.64 0.69
CA THR A 129 -5.10 -3.71 0.23
C THR A 129 -5.06 -2.43 1.07
N SER A 130 -4.97 -2.56 2.39
CA SER A 130 -4.89 -1.44 3.34
C SER A 130 -3.58 -0.66 3.20
N SER A 131 -2.43 -1.34 3.02
CA SER A 131 -1.12 -0.69 2.82
C SER A 131 -1.04 0.16 1.55
N ILE A 132 -2.00 0.02 0.64
CA ILE A 132 -2.13 0.85 -0.56
C ILE A 132 -3.27 1.87 -0.39
N THR A 133 -4.39 1.44 0.16
CA THR A 133 -5.60 2.27 0.32
C THR A 133 -5.38 3.37 1.35
N TYR A 134 -4.76 3.08 2.49
CA TYR A 134 -4.58 4.06 3.55
C TYR A 134 -3.68 5.24 3.11
N PRO A 135 -2.53 5.02 2.42
CA PRO A 135 -1.83 6.13 1.79
C PRO A 135 -2.68 6.95 0.82
N ASN A 136 -3.53 6.32 -0.01
CA ASN A 136 -4.43 7.06 -0.91
C ASN A 136 -5.36 8.02 -0.15
N ILE A 137 -5.90 7.58 0.98
CA ILE A 137 -6.76 8.38 1.87
C ILE A 137 -5.98 9.59 2.40
N LEU A 138 -4.80 9.36 2.99
CA LEU A 138 -3.98 10.41 3.58
C LEU A 138 -3.48 11.42 2.54
N ILE A 139 -3.16 10.94 1.33
CA ILE A 139 -2.78 11.81 0.20
C ILE A 139 -3.97 12.69 -0.20
N LEU A 140 -5.17 12.12 -0.33
CA LEU A 140 -6.38 12.87 -0.67
C LEU A 140 -6.67 13.94 0.37
N ASP A 141 -6.65 13.57 1.66
CA ASP A 141 -6.85 14.51 2.78
C ASP A 141 -5.84 15.65 2.74
N TYR A 142 -4.55 15.32 2.65
CA TYR A 142 -3.49 16.30 2.64
C TYR A 142 -3.59 17.27 1.45
N LEU A 143 -3.81 16.77 0.23
CA LEU A 143 -3.91 17.59 -0.98
C LEU A 143 -5.12 18.52 -0.96
N ARG A 144 -6.26 18.06 -0.39
CA ARG A 144 -7.42 18.91 -0.10
C ARG A 144 -7.07 19.99 0.92
N GLY A 145 -6.42 19.61 2.03
CA GLY A 145 -6.00 20.52 3.10
C GLY A 145 -5.10 21.67 2.62
N ILE A 146 -4.11 21.38 1.76
CA ILE A 146 -3.21 22.41 1.20
C ILE A 146 -3.77 23.10 -0.06
N LYS A 147 -4.99 22.75 -0.48
CA LYS A 147 -5.67 23.28 -1.68
C LYS A 147 -4.82 23.12 -2.96
N LYS A 148 -4.17 21.97 -3.12
CA LYS A 148 -3.36 21.61 -4.30
C LYS A 148 -3.93 20.45 -5.10
N ILE A 149 -5.11 19.98 -4.75
CA ILE A 149 -5.77 18.92 -5.48
C ILE A 149 -6.30 19.40 -6.85
N THR A 150 -6.12 18.58 -7.88
CA THR A 150 -6.73 18.78 -9.21
C THR A 150 -7.88 17.79 -9.40
N PRO A 151 -8.87 18.09 -10.26
CA PRO A 151 -9.99 17.17 -10.51
C PRO A 151 -9.54 15.77 -10.97
N GLU A 152 -8.47 15.69 -11.77
CA GLU A 152 -7.92 14.41 -12.23
C GLU A 152 -7.35 13.57 -11.08
N ILE A 153 -6.57 14.20 -10.19
CA ILE A 153 -5.98 13.53 -9.03
C ILE A 153 -7.08 13.11 -8.05
N GLU A 154 -8.08 13.96 -7.83
CA GLU A 154 -9.22 13.69 -6.97
C GLU A 154 -10.01 12.48 -7.45
N MET A 155 -10.43 12.48 -8.73
CA MET A 155 -11.17 11.36 -9.32
C MET A 155 -10.38 10.05 -9.25
N LYS A 156 -9.07 10.10 -9.49
CA LYS A 156 -8.19 8.92 -9.41
C LYS A 156 -8.08 8.41 -7.97
N ALA A 157 -7.86 9.30 -7.00
CA ALA A 157 -7.77 8.94 -5.59
C ALA A 157 -9.09 8.36 -5.08
N GLU A 158 -10.22 9.00 -5.37
CA GLU A 158 -11.56 8.51 -4.99
C GLU A 158 -11.87 7.16 -5.63
N GLN A 159 -11.50 6.95 -6.90
CA GLN A 159 -11.64 5.64 -7.54
C GLN A 159 -10.84 4.57 -6.81
N TYR A 160 -9.59 4.85 -6.45
CA TYR A 160 -8.74 3.88 -5.75
C TYR A 160 -9.22 3.63 -4.32
N ILE A 161 -9.66 4.67 -3.61
CA ILE A 161 -10.26 4.56 -2.27
C ILE A 161 -11.54 3.73 -2.34
N ASN A 162 -12.42 3.97 -3.31
CA ASN A 162 -13.65 3.19 -3.48
C ASN A 162 -13.35 1.70 -3.70
N VAL A 163 -12.40 1.38 -4.60
CA VAL A 163 -11.98 -0.01 -4.83
C VAL A 163 -11.39 -0.61 -3.55
N GLY A 164 -10.53 0.13 -2.85
CA GLY A 164 -9.94 -0.28 -1.58
C GLY A 164 -11.00 -0.56 -0.52
N TYR A 165 -11.94 0.36 -0.31
CA TYR A 165 -13.03 0.25 0.64
C TYR A 165 -13.86 -1.02 0.40
N GLN A 166 -14.32 -1.24 -0.84
CA GLN A 166 -15.11 -2.43 -1.17
C GLN A 166 -14.33 -3.73 -0.94
N ARG A 167 -13.02 -3.74 -1.23
CA ARG A 167 -12.16 -4.90 -0.94
C ARG A 167 -11.99 -5.12 0.56
N LEU A 168 -11.75 -4.06 1.33
CA LEU A 168 -11.56 -4.14 2.78
C LEU A 168 -12.81 -4.68 3.48
N LEU A 169 -14.00 -4.26 3.04
CA LEU A 169 -15.28 -4.80 3.54
C LEU A 169 -15.44 -6.31 3.29
N ALA A 170 -14.91 -6.83 2.19
CA ALA A 170 -14.98 -8.26 1.87
C ALA A 170 -14.17 -9.15 2.85
N TYR A 171 -13.31 -8.54 3.66
CA TYR A 171 -12.50 -9.20 4.68
C TYR A 171 -13.10 -9.10 6.09
N GLU A 172 -14.29 -8.50 6.22
CA GLU A 172 -15.02 -8.45 7.47
C GLU A 172 -15.56 -9.84 7.84
N VAL A 173 -15.27 -10.27 9.05
CA VAL A 173 -15.81 -11.47 9.68
C VAL A 173 -17.06 -11.10 10.47
N THR A 174 -18.05 -12.01 10.50
CA THR A 174 -19.28 -11.87 11.27
C THR A 174 -19.03 -11.31 12.67
N GLY A 175 -19.63 -10.14 12.94
CA GLY A 175 -19.53 -9.44 14.22
C GLY A 175 -18.76 -8.12 14.16
N GLY A 176 -18.02 -7.82 13.09
CA GLY A 176 -17.37 -6.51 12.89
C GLY A 176 -15.84 -6.49 12.95
N GLY A 177 -15.20 -7.65 13.09
CA GLY A 177 -13.74 -7.78 13.06
C GLY A 177 -13.24 -8.17 11.68
N PHE A 178 -11.93 -8.02 11.42
CA PHE A 178 -11.32 -8.28 10.12
C PHE A 178 -10.25 -9.37 10.18
N GLU A 179 -10.05 -10.07 9.07
CA GLU A 179 -9.00 -11.08 8.86
C GLU A 179 -8.38 -10.91 7.46
N TRP A 180 -7.14 -11.35 7.23
CA TRP A 180 -6.42 -11.15 5.96
C TRP A 180 -7.20 -11.60 4.72
N PHE A 181 -8.01 -12.65 4.85
CA PHE A 181 -8.77 -13.25 3.77
C PHE A 181 -10.28 -13.33 4.06
N GLY A 182 -10.75 -12.72 5.15
CA GLY A 182 -12.17 -12.73 5.56
C GLY A 182 -12.62 -14.01 6.25
N ASN A 183 -11.70 -14.88 6.68
CA ASN A 183 -12.06 -16.12 7.36
C ASN A 183 -12.10 -15.91 8.89
N ALA A 184 -13.08 -16.51 9.56
CA ALA A 184 -13.09 -16.53 11.02
C ALA A 184 -11.95 -17.42 11.57
N PRO A 185 -11.32 -17.08 12.70
CA PRO A 185 -11.58 -15.92 13.55
C PRO A 185 -10.88 -14.63 13.08
N ALA A 186 -11.51 -13.47 13.33
CA ALA A 186 -10.90 -12.15 13.09
C ALA A 186 -9.69 -11.88 14.01
N ASN A 187 -8.79 -11.02 13.53
CA ASN A 187 -7.58 -10.60 14.23
C ASN A 187 -7.74 -9.20 14.83
N ARG A 188 -7.40 -9.02 16.10
CA ARG A 188 -7.63 -7.77 16.83
C ARG A 188 -6.77 -6.62 16.36
N LEU A 189 -5.50 -6.86 16.06
CA LEU A 189 -4.59 -5.79 15.64
C LEU A 189 -4.88 -5.37 14.20
N LEU A 190 -5.18 -6.34 13.33
CA LEU A 190 -5.65 -6.05 11.98
C LEU A 190 -6.97 -5.26 12.02
N THR A 191 -7.90 -5.64 12.90
CA THR A 191 -9.16 -4.92 13.10
C THR A 191 -8.94 -3.50 13.62
N ALA A 192 -8.02 -3.29 14.57
CA ALA A 192 -7.68 -1.97 15.08
C ALA A 192 -7.00 -1.09 14.03
N TYR A 193 -6.19 -1.68 13.14
CA TYR A 193 -5.61 -0.99 12.01
C TYR A 193 -6.68 -0.55 11.01
N GLY A 194 -7.58 -1.47 10.63
CA GLY A 194 -8.75 -1.15 9.80
C GLY A 194 -9.65 -0.08 10.42
N LEU A 195 -9.84 -0.10 11.74
CA LEU A 195 -10.64 0.92 12.44
C LEU A 195 -10.09 2.34 12.22
N MET A 196 -8.77 2.55 12.34
CA MET A 196 -8.16 3.86 12.07
C MET A 196 -8.30 4.23 10.59
N GLU A 197 -8.03 3.28 9.69
CA GLU A 197 -8.18 3.50 8.25
C GLU A 197 -9.61 3.90 7.88
N PHE A 198 -10.64 3.21 8.36
CA PHE A 198 -12.04 3.56 8.07
C PHE A 198 -12.46 4.90 8.67
N TYR A 199 -11.90 5.27 9.82
CA TYR A 199 -12.17 6.57 10.43
C TYR A 199 -11.60 7.70 9.57
N ASP A 200 -10.33 7.62 9.18
CA ASP A 200 -9.72 8.61 8.30
C ASP A 200 -10.34 8.60 6.89
N MET A 201 -10.76 7.42 6.42
CA MET A 201 -11.48 7.28 5.14
C MET A 201 -12.77 8.10 5.13
N ALA A 202 -13.52 8.09 6.24
CA ALA A 202 -14.81 8.76 6.35
C ALA A 202 -14.70 10.30 6.28
N GLU A 203 -13.51 10.86 6.55
CA GLU A 203 -13.26 12.31 6.44
C GLU A 203 -13.13 12.77 4.97
N VAL A 204 -12.79 11.86 4.06
CA VAL A 204 -12.53 12.20 2.64
C VAL A 204 -13.39 11.44 1.63
N PHE A 205 -14.07 10.38 2.05
CA PHE A 205 -14.84 9.51 1.17
C PHE A 205 -16.12 9.03 1.87
N GLU A 206 -17.19 8.78 1.11
CA GLU A 206 -18.46 8.32 1.65
C GLU A 206 -18.38 6.83 2.05
N THR A 207 -18.46 6.54 3.35
CA THR A 207 -18.44 5.18 3.91
C THR A 207 -19.76 4.84 4.62
N ASP A 208 -20.00 3.55 4.91
CA ASP A 208 -21.12 3.13 5.78
C ASP A 208 -20.95 3.80 7.16
N PRO A 209 -21.89 4.64 7.62
CA PRO A 209 -21.77 5.35 8.90
C PRO A 209 -21.68 4.38 10.10
N ASN A 210 -22.01 3.10 9.91
CA ASN A 210 -21.92 2.09 10.95
C ASN A 210 -20.58 1.33 10.98
N ILE A 211 -19.68 1.51 10.01
CA ILE A 211 -18.43 0.72 9.95
C ILE A 211 -17.57 0.97 11.20
N VAL A 212 -17.26 2.23 11.50
CA VAL A 212 -16.49 2.65 12.67
C VAL A 212 -17.13 2.18 13.99
N PRO A 213 -18.41 2.51 14.32
CA PRO A 213 -19.00 2.10 15.59
C PRO A 213 -19.19 0.58 15.72
N ARG A 214 -19.41 -0.15 14.62
CA ARG A 214 -19.48 -1.62 14.61
C ARG A 214 -18.12 -2.23 14.92
N THR A 215 -17.06 -1.74 14.30
CA THR A 215 -15.68 -2.21 14.53
C THR A 215 -15.18 -1.87 15.93
N GLN A 216 -15.45 -0.65 16.43
CA GLN A 216 -15.20 -0.28 17.84
C GLN A 216 -15.89 -1.25 18.80
N ARG A 217 -17.18 -1.53 18.57
CA ARG A 217 -17.97 -2.46 19.39
C ARG A 217 -17.38 -3.87 19.39
N TRP A 218 -16.91 -4.34 18.23
CA TRP A 218 -16.26 -5.64 18.16
C TRP A 218 -14.99 -5.67 19.01
N LEU A 219 -14.11 -4.67 18.91
CA LEU A 219 -12.86 -4.61 19.67
C LEU A 219 -13.09 -4.57 21.19
N ILE A 220 -14.01 -3.74 21.68
CA ILE A 220 -14.28 -3.64 23.13
C ILE A 220 -14.88 -4.92 23.71
N ASN A 221 -15.64 -5.68 22.92
CA ASN A 221 -16.17 -6.98 23.33
C ASN A 221 -15.10 -8.06 23.46
N GLN A 222 -13.87 -7.80 22.97
CA GLN A 222 -12.72 -8.68 23.11
C GLN A 222 -11.83 -8.32 24.32
N GLN A 223 -12.14 -7.26 25.07
CA GLN A 223 -11.31 -6.81 26.18
C GLN A 223 -11.37 -7.81 27.36
N ASN A 224 -10.21 -8.13 27.93
CA ASN A 224 -10.11 -8.93 29.15
C ASN A 224 -10.64 -8.15 30.38
N LYS A 225 -10.92 -8.87 31.47
CA LYS A 225 -11.38 -8.25 32.73
C LYS A 225 -10.41 -7.22 33.31
N ASP A 226 -9.11 -7.43 33.09
CA ASP A 226 -8.02 -6.55 33.55
C ASP A 226 -7.78 -5.33 32.64
N GLY A 227 -8.57 -5.16 31.56
CA GLY A 227 -8.43 -4.05 30.61
C GLY A 227 -7.51 -4.34 29.42
N SER A 228 -6.80 -5.47 29.42
CA SER A 228 -5.88 -5.84 28.35
C SER A 228 -6.57 -6.51 27.16
N TRP A 229 -5.87 -6.57 26.02
CA TRP A 229 -6.15 -7.54 24.96
C TRP A 229 -5.04 -8.57 24.88
N SER A 230 -5.45 -9.83 24.72
CA SER A 230 -4.52 -10.93 24.51
C SER A 230 -4.02 -10.93 23.06
N PRO A 231 -2.73 -11.24 22.81
CA PRO A 231 -2.27 -11.57 21.47
C PRO A 231 -3.16 -12.64 20.84
N ASP A 232 -3.51 -12.47 19.57
CA ASP A 232 -4.16 -13.53 18.80
C ASP A 232 -3.23 -14.73 18.61
N LYS A 233 -3.81 -15.91 18.31
CA LYS A 233 -3.08 -17.19 18.23
C LYS A 233 -2.63 -17.54 16.81
N SER A 234 -3.24 -16.92 15.80
CA SER A 234 -3.04 -17.22 14.38
C SER A 234 -2.75 -15.93 13.61
N TYR A 235 -1.66 -15.92 12.85
CA TYR A 235 -1.23 -14.81 12.01
C TYR A 235 -0.84 -15.33 10.63
N CYS A 236 -1.20 -14.58 9.59
CA CYS A 236 -0.46 -14.62 8.34
C CYS A 236 0.89 -13.91 8.59
N HIS A 237 2.02 -14.45 8.13
CA HIS A 237 3.37 -13.92 8.38
C HIS A 237 3.84 -13.94 9.86
N GLN A 238 3.72 -15.08 10.54
CA GLN A 238 4.12 -15.29 11.95
C GLN A 238 5.55 -14.81 12.28
N GLU A 239 6.50 -14.87 11.34
CA GLU A 239 7.90 -14.46 11.58
C GLU A 239 8.05 -12.97 11.95
N SER A 240 7.26 -12.08 11.34
CA SER A 240 7.29 -10.64 11.59
C SER A 240 6.60 -10.27 12.90
N TRP A 241 5.52 -10.99 13.24
CA TRP A 241 4.64 -10.67 14.36
C TRP A 241 5.06 -11.34 15.68
N ASN A 242 5.80 -12.46 15.65
CA ASN A 242 6.23 -13.18 16.84
C ASN A 242 7.13 -12.36 17.78
N ARG A 243 7.92 -11.41 17.25
CA ARG A 243 8.78 -10.53 18.07
C ARG A 243 7.97 -9.54 18.93
N ILE A 244 6.77 -9.20 18.47
CA ILE A 244 5.92 -8.11 18.95
C ILE A 244 4.92 -8.60 20.01
N GLN A 245 4.81 -9.92 20.21
CA GLN A 245 3.72 -10.57 20.96
C GLN A 245 4.15 -11.25 22.26
N LYS A 246 5.34 -10.94 22.76
CA LYS A 246 5.85 -11.53 24.02
C LYS A 246 5.04 -11.08 25.24
N ASN A 247 4.27 -10.00 25.13
CA ASN A 247 3.43 -9.48 26.21
C ASN A 247 2.10 -8.92 25.70
N ARG A 248 1.20 -8.60 26.64
CA ARG A 248 -0.10 -7.98 26.37
C ARG A 248 -0.04 -6.45 26.30
N THR A 249 1.08 -5.82 26.65
CA THR A 249 1.24 -4.36 26.67
C THR A 249 1.07 -3.80 25.27
N LEU A 250 1.76 -4.36 24.28
CA LEU A 250 1.67 -3.87 22.91
C LEU A 250 0.26 -3.96 22.31
N PRO A 251 -0.42 -5.12 22.28
CA PRO A 251 -1.75 -5.19 21.70
C PRO A 251 -2.74 -4.29 22.44
N THR A 252 -2.57 -4.15 23.76
CA THR A 252 -3.42 -3.25 24.56
C THR A 252 -3.16 -1.78 24.22
N ALA A 253 -1.91 -1.35 24.11
CA ALA A 253 -1.55 0.01 23.74
C ALA A 253 -2.00 0.35 22.32
N TYR A 254 -1.85 -0.56 21.37
CA TYR A 254 -2.26 -0.35 19.99
C TYR A 254 -3.79 -0.23 19.83
N ILE A 255 -4.56 -1.08 20.52
CA ILE A 255 -6.02 -1.00 20.51
C ILE A 255 -6.52 0.23 21.30
N LEU A 256 -5.86 0.59 22.40
CA LEU A 256 -6.11 1.84 23.12
C LEU A 256 -5.94 3.05 22.19
N TRP A 257 -4.83 3.10 21.46
CA TRP A 257 -4.56 4.15 20.49
C TRP A 257 -5.67 4.24 19.43
N SER A 258 -5.95 3.13 18.75
CA SER A 258 -6.98 3.07 17.71
C SER A 258 -8.37 3.49 18.21
N LEU A 259 -8.78 3.05 19.40
CA LEU A 259 -10.06 3.46 19.99
C LEU A 259 -10.07 4.96 20.35
N ALA A 260 -8.97 5.48 20.93
CA ALA A 260 -8.87 6.88 21.30
C ALA A 260 -8.88 7.80 20.06
N GLU A 261 -8.12 7.44 19.03
CA GLU A 261 -7.99 8.18 17.76
C GLU A 261 -9.35 8.30 17.06
N THR A 262 -10.10 7.20 17.04
CA THR A 262 -11.44 7.13 16.41
C THR A 262 -12.58 7.65 17.30
N GLY A 263 -12.25 8.40 18.35
CA GLY A 263 -13.22 9.12 19.17
C GLY A 263 -14.05 8.28 20.14
N TYR A 264 -13.66 7.02 20.42
CA TYR A 264 -14.35 6.20 21.40
C TYR A 264 -14.15 6.73 22.83
N LYS A 265 -15.24 6.84 23.62
CA LYS A 265 -15.21 7.45 24.98
C LYS A 265 -15.66 6.51 26.11
N GLY A 266 -15.74 5.20 25.85
CA GLY A 266 -16.21 4.21 26.83
C GLY A 266 -15.23 3.96 27.99
N LYS A 267 -15.72 3.26 29.03
CA LYS A 267 -14.93 2.91 30.23
C LYS A 267 -13.78 1.93 29.91
N GLU A 268 -13.90 1.20 28.82
CA GLU A 268 -12.95 0.23 28.29
C GLU A 268 -11.63 0.92 27.93
N LEU A 269 -11.69 2.18 27.46
CA LEU A 269 -10.51 3.00 27.19
C LEU A 269 -9.72 3.28 28.49
N LYS A 270 -10.40 3.66 29.57
CA LYS A 270 -9.78 3.91 30.88
C LYS A 270 -9.13 2.65 31.46
N LYS A 271 -9.78 1.49 31.30
CA LYS A 271 -9.22 0.20 31.73
C LYS A 271 -7.95 -0.16 30.96
N ALA A 272 -7.96 0.07 29.65
CA ALA A 272 -6.80 -0.17 28.80
C ALA A 272 -5.62 0.73 29.17
N ALA A 273 -5.88 2.03 29.37
CA ALA A 273 -4.87 2.99 29.82
C ALA A 273 -4.25 2.59 31.17
N ALA A 274 -5.09 2.24 32.16
CA ALA A 274 -4.62 1.75 33.46
C ALA A 274 -3.75 0.49 33.32
N TYR A 275 -4.15 -0.48 32.49
CA TYR A 275 -3.35 -1.68 32.23
C TYR A 275 -1.96 -1.34 31.65
N VAL A 276 -1.89 -0.44 30.67
CA VAL A 276 -0.62 -0.03 30.05
C VAL A 276 0.25 0.71 31.05
N GLU A 277 -0.32 1.62 31.85
CA GLU A 277 0.40 2.36 32.89
C GLU A 277 1.03 1.42 33.94
N ASP A 278 0.26 0.45 34.43
CA ASP A 278 0.70 -0.54 35.43
C ASP A 278 1.85 -1.44 34.92
N ASN A 279 1.93 -1.65 33.60
CA ASN A 279 2.94 -2.52 32.99
C ASN A 279 4.09 -1.76 32.33
N LEU A 280 3.99 -0.43 32.20
CA LEU A 280 4.99 0.40 31.53
C LEU A 280 6.37 0.27 32.17
N GLY A 281 6.44 0.17 33.51
CA GLY A 281 7.69 0.05 34.24
C GLY A 281 8.50 -1.22 33.96
N LYS A 282 7.89 -2.23 33.33
CA LYS A 282 8.54 -3.49 32.94
C LYS A 282 8.95 -3.53 31.46
N GLU A 283 8.53 -2.53 30.69
CA GLU A 283 8.74 -2.50 29.25
C GLU A 283 10.04 -1.78 28.91
N GLU A 284 10.94 -2.45 28.20
CA GLU A 284 12.26 -1.93 27.83
C GLU A 284 12.44 -1.80 26.31
N ASP A 285 11.55 -2.41 25.53
CA ASP A 285 11.58 -2.36 24.09
C ASP A 285 11.14 -0.95 23.61
N ALA A 286 12.04 -0.26 22.92
CA ALA A 286 11.79 1.09 22.42
C ALA A 286 10.60 1.14 21.45
N TYR A 287 10.35 0.06 20.70
CA TYR A 287 9.21 -0.03 19.80
C TYR A 287 7.90 -0.09 20.58
N ILE A 288 7.81 -0.92 21.62
CA ILE A 288 6.61 -1.01 22.45
C ILE A 288 6.37 0.31 23.18
N LEU A 289 7.42 0.95 23.70
CA LEU A 289 7.33 2.28 24.31
C LEU A 289 6.82 3.35 23.33
N ALA A 290 7.22 3.29 22.06
CA ALA A 290 6.73 4.21 21.04
C ALA A 290 5.22 4.01 20.75
N ILE A 291 4.76 2.76 20.71
CA ILE A 291 3.32 2.48 20.60
C ILE A 291 2.55 2.98 21.83
N CYS A 292 3.08 2.78 23.03
CA CYS A 292 2.51 3.36 24.25
C CYS A 292 2.48 4.89 24.18
N ALA A 293 3.53 5.53 23.66
CA ALA A 293 3.57 6.98 23.51
C ALA A 293 2.46 7.49 22.59
N ASN A 294 2.29 6.90 21.40
CA ASN A 294 1.20 7.26 20.49
C ASN A 294 -0.17 7.11 21.17
N ALA A 295 -0.39 5.98 21.85
CA ALA A 295 -1.64 5.74 22.58
C ALA A 295 -1.93 6.82 23.64
N PHE A 296 -0.92 7.21 24.42
CA PHE A 296 -1.06 8.16 25.51
C PHE A 296 -1.11 9.62 25.04
N VAL A 297 -0.42 9.97 23.95
CA VAL A 297 -0.55 11.30 23.33
C VAL A 297 -1.98 11.52 22.83
N THR A 298 -2.60 10.51 22.23
CA THR A 298 -4.01 10.60 21.79
C THR A 298 -4.97 10.56 22.98
N TYR A 299 -4.73 9.71 23.98
CA TYR A 299 -5.64 9.51 25.12
C TYR A 299 -5.61 10.65 26.15
N GLU A 300 -4.41 11.09 26.54
CA GLU A 300 -4.18 12.09 27.58
C GLU A 300 -2.89 12.88 27.27
N PRO A 301 -2.91 13.82 26.29
CA PRO A 301 -1.70 14.47 25.78
C PRO A 301 -0.88 15.19 26.87
N ASP A 302 -1.56 15.82 27.82
CA ASP A 302 -0.95 16.55 28.94
C ASP A 302 -0.78 15.68 30.21
N GLY A 303 -0.95 14.37 30.08
CA GLY A 303 -0.90 13.41 31.19
C GLY A 303 0.52 13.16 31.70
N LYS A 304 0.64 12.91 33.00
CA LYS A 304 1.94 12.54 33.63
C LYS A 304 2.53 11.26 33.05
N THR A 305 1.66 10.31 32.67
CA THR A 305 2.10 9.06 32.05
C THR A 305 2.65 9.30 30.65
N THR A 306 2.02 10.18 29.87
CA THR A 306 2.51 10.63 28.56
C THR A 306 3.91 11.23 28.66
N GLU A 307 4.11 12.21 29.56
CA GLU A 307 5.41 12.83 29.80
C GLU A 307 6.49 11.80 30.18
N LYS A 308 6.13 10.86 31.08
CA LYS A 308 7.02 9.79 31.52
C LYS A 308 7.45 8.86 30.37
N ILE A 309 6.53 8.48 29.48
CA ILE A 309 6.85 7.60 28.33
C ILE A 309 7.78 8.34 27.36
N ILE A 310 7.46 9.58 27.01
CA ILE A 310 8.25 10.40 26.08
C ILE A 310 9.67 10.59 26.62
N LYS A 311 9.83 10.91 27.91
CA LYS A 311 11.15 11.03 28.54
C LYS A 311 11.97 9.74 28.41
N ARG A 312 11.36 8.58 28.66
CA ARG A 312 12.05 7.28 28.52
C ARG A 312 12.47 7.00 27.08
N LEU A 313 11.69 7.41 26.08
CA LEU A 313 12.08 7.28 24.67
C LEU A 313 13.25 8.20 24.32
N ILE A 314 13.23 9.45 24.79
CA ILE A 314 14.33 10.41 24.61
C ILE A 314 15.62 9.87 25.26
N ASP A 315 15.53 9.24 26.42
CA ASP A 315 16.67 8.64 27.12
C ASP A 315 17.24 7.41 26.37
N LYS A 316 16.44 6.76 25.50
CA LYS A 316 16.84 5.61 24.67
C LYS A 316 17.32 6.00 23.26
N ARG A 317 17.35 7.28 22.91
CA ARG A 317 17.74 7.72 21.56
C ARG A 317 19.16 7.29 21.20
N ILE A 318 19.35 6.91 19.94
CA ILE A 318 20.67 6.63 19.37
C ILE A 318 21.07 7.85 18.55
N GLU A 319 22.13 8.54 18.98
CA GLU A 319 22.76 9.60 18.18
C GLU A 319 23.92 8.95 17.42
N GLU A 320 23.79 8.79 16.09
CA GLU A 320 24.93 8.46 15.25
C GLU A 320 25.93 9.62 15.33
N LYS A 321 27.16 9.32 15.75
CA LYS A 321 28.26 10.29 15.89
C LYS A 321 28.90 10.61 14.55
#